data_AF-A0AAW1QAH3-F1
#
_entry.id   AF-A0AAW1QAH3-F1
#
_cell.length_a   1.000
_cell.length_b   1.000
_cell.length_c   1.000
_cell.angle_alpha   90.00
_cell.angle_beta   90.00
_cell.angle_gamma   90.00
#
_symmetry.space_group_name_H-M   'P 1'
#
loop_
_entity.id
_entity.type
_entity.pdbx_description
1 polymer ?
#
loop_
_entity_poly.entity_id
_entity_poly.type
_entity_poly.pdbx_seq_one_letter_code
_entity_poly.pdbx_strand_id
1 'polypeptide(L)'
;MAADTQGVCRVCLKQFARYTCPRCNLRYCSLPCYQKHGPRCTESFYREHVETDLRDTNASADERQCMLDILHRVQQQQDAQGGGSASGDDSQDDAEEAPCELSEQTLAKLLLRAEAGEGELEVAPGDLTTEERSAFERAVAAGALRGMLAPWQPWWLAADAGCLALSADGTALVHEAAGEGLAAAPIEDAPPPPPAEPLPRLSALTPRAPSPLLRWQLPQLLYAYCAVMRLFNGDYRADALEAAAAALAAAPVLEGTTAPAERAAAAPAPASPLLLPPESVPEALLPCVEAAAGPALFGAGSRGAAVGVLADVAMTLAMGRPAA
;
A
#
# COMPACT_ATOMS: atom_id res chain seq x y z
N MET A 1 -45.57 58.66 8.63
CA MET A 1 -45.81 58.54 10.09
C MET A 1 -46.23 57.11 10.39
N ALA A 2 -45.41 56.36 11.12
CA ALA A 2 -45.84 55.24 11.96
C ALA A 2 -44.76 55.06 13.04
N ALA A 3 -45.20 55.18 14.28
CA ALA A 3 -44.38 55.41 15.45
C ALA A 3 -43.45 54.23 15.75
N ASP A 4 -42.17 54.58 15.92
CA ASP A 4 -41.12 53.72 16.42
C ASP A 4 -41.38 53.41 17.91
N THR A 5 -42.05 52.30 18.17
CA THR A 5 -42.07 51.70 19.51
C THR A 5 -40.96 50.67 19.55
N GLN A 6 -39.73 51.15 19.73
CA GLN A 6 -38.52 50.33 19.96
C GLN A 6 -38.71 49.48 21.22
N GLY A 7 -39.39 48.34 21.05
CA GLY A 7 -39.50 47.32 22.08
C GLY A 7 -38.18 46.60 22.23
N VAL A 8 -37.81 46.28 23.46
CA VAL A 8 -36.62 45.45 23.75
C VAL A 8 -36.76 44.07 23.11
N CYS A 9 -35.63 43.49 22.71
CA CYS A 9 -35.54 42.13 22.19
C CYS A 9 -36.15 41.15 23.18
N ARG A 10 -37.16 40.38 22.75
CA ARG A 10 -37.85 39.42 23.62
C ARG A 10 -37.07 38.12 23.86
N VAL A 11 -35.88 38.01 23.30
CA VAL A 11 -34.99 36.85 23.47
C VAL A 11 -33.88 37.16 24.47
N CYS A 12 -33.16 38.28 24.28
CA CYS A 12 -32.03 38.62 25.15
C CYS A 12 -32.34 39.73 26.17
N LEU A 13 -33.43 40.50 25.99
CA LEU A 13 -33.85 41.64 26.82
C LEU A 13 -32.80 42.75 27.00
N LYS A 14 -31.65 42.67 26.31
CA LYS A 14 -30.50 43.57 26.49
C LYS A 14 -30.42 44.70 25.47
N GLN A 15 -31.02 44.51 24.30
CA GLN A 15 -30.92 45.43 23.17
C GLN A 15 -32.31 45.69 22.58
N PHE A 16 -32.49 46.85 21.94
CA PHE A 16 -33.70 47.13 21.18
C PHE A 16 -33.87 46.14 20.03
N ALA A 17 -35.09 45.68 19.80
CA ALA A 17 -35.37 44.77 18.70
C ALA A 17 -35.31 45.52 17.37
N ARG A 18 -34.60 44.93 16.40
CA ARG A 18 -34.46 45.46 15.03
C ARG A 18 -35.32 44.70 14.01
N TYR A 19 -35.68 43.46 14.33
CA TYR A 19 -36.33 42.54 13.41
C TYR A 19 -37.50 41.84 14.11
N THR A 20 -38.45 41.33 13.32
CA THR A 20 -39.61 40.58 13.80
C THR A 20 -39.71 39.26 13.04
N CYS A 21 -39.86 38.15 13.75
CA CYS A 21 -40.01 36.84 13.10
C CYS A 21 -41.37 36.77 12.38
N PRO A 22 -41.42 36.42 11.07
CA PRO A 22 -42.66 36.39 10.31
C PRO A 22 -43.62 35.26 10.73
N ARG A 23 -43.12 34.22 11.42
CA ARG A 23 -43.93 33.06 11.84
C ARG A 23 -44.62 33.26 13.19
N CYS A 24 -43.92 33.85 14.16
CA CYS A 24 -44.43 34.01 15.52
C CYS A 24 -44.54 35.49 15.97
N ASN A 25 -44.25 36.44 15.09
CA ASN A 25 -44.26 37.88 15.34
C ASN A 25 -43.39 38.31 16.53
N LEU A 26 -42.39 37.50 16.89
CA LEU A 26 -41.50 37.78 18.01
C LEU A 26 -40.38 38.73 17.59
N ARG A 27 -40.17 39.77 18.39
CA ARG A 27 -39.20 40.84 18.12
C ARG A 27 -37.80 40.49 18.63
N TYR A 28 -36.78 40.54 17.77
CA TYR A 28 -35.40 40.17 18.08
C TYR A 28 -34.36 41.20 17.58
N CYS A 29 -33.15 41.23 18.16
CA CYS A 29 -32.13 42.23 17.80
C CYS A 29 -31.14 41.77 16.71
N SER A 30 -30.88 40.47 16.60
CA SER A 30 -29.87 39.91 15.69
C SER A 30 -30.09 38.42 15.39
N LEU A 31 -29.39 37.90 14.38
CA LEU A 31 -29.42 36.49 13.99
C LEU A 31 -29.21 35.47 15.14
N PRO A 32 -28.30 35.66 16.10
CA PRO A 32 -28.18 34.73 17.23
C PRO A 32 -29.41 34.73 18.14
N CYS A 33 -30.14 35.86 18.26
CA CYS A 33 -31.43 35.87 18.93
C CYS A 33 -32.51 35.19 18.09
N TYR A 34 -32.44 35.29 16.75
CA TYR A 34 -33.28 34.51 15.85
C TYR A 34 -32.99 33.01 15.94
N GLN A 35 -31.76 32.54 16.18
CA GLN A 35 -31.52 31.10 16.33
C GLN A 35 -32.03 30.54 17.66
N LYS A 36 -32.16 31.39 18.70
CA LYS A 36 -32.57 30.99 20.06
C LYS A 36 -34.06 31.17 20.36
N HIS A 37 -34.84 31.80 19.48
CA HIS A 37 -36.23 32.18 19.77
C HIS A 37 -37.28 31.06 19.63
N GLY A 38 -36.85 29.82 19.38
CA GLY A 38 -37.69 28.62 19.46
C GLY A 38 -37.50 27.70 18.24
N PRO A 39 -37.28 26.39 18.46
CA PRO A 39 -36.95 25.44 17.38
C PRO A 39 -38.04 25.37 16.31
N ARG A 40 -39.32 25.52 16.70
CA ARG A 40 -40.45 25.53 15.77
C ARG A 40 -40.39 26.61 14.69
N CYS A 41 -39.72 27.74 14.91
CA CYS A 41 -39.63 28.82 13.90
C CYS A 41 -38.34 28.75 13.10
N THR A 42 -37.24 28.28 13.70
CA THR A 42 -35.94 28.20 13.04
C THR A 42 -35.81 26.92 12.23
N GLU A 43 -36.12 25.77 12.83
CA GLU A 43 -36.00 24.46 12.20
C GLU A 43 -36.98 24.30 11.04
N SER A 44 -38.23 24.76 11.20
CA SER A 44 -39.21 24.70 10.12
C SER A 44 -38.85 25.58 8.92
N PHE A 45 -38.21 26.73 9.16
CA PHE A 45 -37.72 27.59 8.08
C PHE A 45 -36.53 26.95 7.36
N TYR A 46 -35.54 26.43 8.09
CA TYR A 46 -34.39 25.75 7.48
C TYR A 46 -34.81 24.49 6.74
N ARG A 47 -35.69 23.69 7.33
CA ARG A 47 -36.23 22.47 6.71
C ARG A 47 -36.96 22.77 5.41
N GLU A 48 -37.86 23.75 5.41
CA GLU A 48 -38.61 24.11 4.20
C GLU A 48 -37.70 24.68 3.11
N HIS A 49 -36.63 25.40 3.47
CA HIS A 49 -35.63 25.88 2.51
C HIS A 49 -34.83 24.71 1.89
N VAL A 50 -34.34 23.79 2.73
CA VAL A 50 -33.59 22.61 2.26
C VAL A 50 -34.47 21.67 1.44
N GLU A 51 -35.73 21.45 1.86
CA GLU A 51 -36.70 20.64 1.11
C GLU A 51 -37.04 21.28 -0.25
N THR A 52 -37.03 22.60 -0.36
CA THR A 52 -37.25 23.31 -1.63
C THR A 52 -36.02 23.19 -2.53
N ASP A 53 -34.83 23.47 -2.00
CA ASP A 53 -33.57 23.36 -2.76
C ASP A 53 -33.33 21.93 -3.28
N LEU A 54 -33.65 20.90 -2.49
CA LEU A 54 -33.56 19.48 -2.89
C LEU A 54 -34.59 19.09 -3.95
N ARG A 55 -35.76 19.74 -3.98
CA ARG A 55 -36.75 19.53 -5.05
C ARG A 55 -36.34 20.22 -6.35
N ASP A 56 -35.67 21.36 -6.23
CA ASP A 56 -35.17 22.10 -7.40
C ASP A 56 -33.90 21.46 -7.97
N THR A 57 -33.15 20.71 -7.17
CA THR A 57 -32.08 19.80 -7.63
C THR A 57 -32.63 18.44 -8.03
N ASN A 58 -33.51 18.44 -9.02
CA ASN A 58 -33.80 17.23 -9.77
C ASN A 58 -32.75 17.07 -10.88
N ALA A 59 -32.07 15.92 -10.91
CA ALA A 59 -31.18 15.55 -12.01
C ALA A 59 -31.92 15.74 -13.35
N SER A 60 -31.23 16.20 -14.39
CA SER A 60 -31.87 16.39 -15.71
C SER A 60 -32.32 15.05 -16.29
N ALA A 61 -33.23 15.07 -17.27
CA ALA A 61 -33.62 13.85 -17.98
C ALA A 61 -32.40 13.14 -18.61
N ASP A 62 -31.43 13.92 -19.08
CA ASP A 62 -30.20 13.45 -19.70
C ASP A 62 -29.25 12.79 -18.69
N GLU A 63 -29.14 13.34 -17.46
CA GLU A 63 -28.37 12.72 -16.37
C GLU A 63 -29.00 11.40 -15.91
N ARG A 64 -30.33 11.33 -15.84
CA ARG A 64 -31.04 10.08 -15.55
C ARG A 64 -30.84 9.05 -16.64
N GLN A 65 -30.89 9.47 -17.91
CA GLN A 65 -30.66 8.58 -19.05
C GLN A 65 -29.22 8.07 -19.09
N CYS A 66 -28.24 8.94 -18.82
CA CYS A 66 -26.83 8.56 -18.71
C CYS A 66 -26.62 7.54 -17.57
N MET A 67 -27.27 7.75 -16.43
CA MET A 67 -27.22 6.80 -15.31
C MET A 67 -27.83 5.45 -15.67
N LEU A 68 -28.96 5.43 -16.38
CA LEU A 68 -29.57 4.20 -16.88
C LEU A 68 -28.67 3.50 -17.90
N ASP A 69 -28.01 4.24 -18.79
CA ASP A 69 -27.09 3.69 -19.78
C ASP A 69 -25.83 3.10 -19.12
N ILE A 70 -25.33 3.72 -18.04
CA ILE A 70 -24.23 3.17 -17.24
C ILE A 70 -24.66 1.86 -16.58
N LEU A 71 -25.84 1.81 -15.96
CA LEU A 71 -26.37 0.58 -15.35
C LEU A 71 -26.56 -0.53 -16.40
N HIS A 72 -27.10 -0.20 -17.57
CA HIS A 72 -27.26 -1.15 -18.67
C HIS A 72 -25.92 -1.69 -19.17
N ARG A 73 -24.89 -0.83 -19.25
CA ARG A 73 -23.54 -1.24 -19.65
C ARG A 73 -22.90 -2.15 -18.61
N VAL A 74 -23.12 -1.90 -17.32
CA VAL A 74 -22.61 -2.76 -16.23
C VAL A 74 -23.28 -4.13 -16.28
N GLN A 75 -24.62 -4.18 -16.47
CA GLN A 75 -25.35 -5.43 -16.64
C GLN A 75 -24.82 -6.23 -17.85
N GLN A 76 -24.64 -5.56 -18.99
CA GLN A 76 -24.09 -6.21 -20.20
C GLN A 76 -22.65 -6.68 -20.03
N GLN A 77 -21.83 -5.99 -19.23
CA GLN A 77 -20.47 -6.43 -18.91
C GLN A 77 -20.47 -7.68 -18.02
N GLN A 78 -21.44 -7.78 -17.09
CA GLN A 78 -21.66 -8.98 -16.29
C GLN A 78 -22.13 -10.15 -17.18
N ASP A 79 -23.09 -9.91 -18.08
CA ASP A 79 -23.61 -10.92 -19.01
C ASP A 79 -22.58 -11.37 -20.07
N ALA A 80 -21.63 -10.49 -20.45
CA ALA A 80 -20.60 -10.80 -21.44
C ALA A 80 -19.35 -11.47 -20.85
N GLN A 81 -19.15 -11.40 -19.52
CA GLN A 81 -18.06 -12.08 -18.82
C GLN A 81 -18.49 -13.40 -18.16
N GLY A 82 -19.79 -13.74 -18.22
CA GLY A 82 -20.32 -15.07 -17.92
C GLY A 82 -21.36 -15.48 -18.96
N GLY A 83 -20.98 -16.24 -19.99
CA GLY A 83 -21.90 -16.60 -21.06
C GLY A 83 -21.55 -17.85 -21.85
N GLY A 84 -22.27 -18.95 -21.55
CA GLY A 84 -22.48 -20.12 -22.41
C GLY A 84 -22.96 -21.29 -21.56
N SER A 85 -24.21 -21.73 -21.56
CA SER A 85 -25.05 -22.00 -22.72
C SER A 85 -26.52 -22.20 -22.30
N ALA A 86 -27.46 -21.55 -23.00
CA ALA A 86 -28.88 -21.91 -22.93
C ALA A 86 -29.17 -23.03 -23.94
N SER A 87 -29.23 -24.26 -23.45
CA SER A 87 -29.96 -25.38 -24.07
C SER A 87 -30.65 -26.12 -22.94
N GLY A 88 -31.98 -26.08 -22.93
CA GLY A 88 -32.78 -26.59 -21.82
C GLY A 88 -32.53 -28.06 -21.51
N ASP A 89 -32.19 -28.30 -20.25
CA ASP A 89 -32.43 -29.54 -19.53
C ASP A 89 -32.47 -29.21 -18.04
N ASP A 90 -33.44 -29.77 -17.32
CA ASP A 90 -33.66 -29.56 -15.89
C ASP A 90 -32.46 -30.10 -15.11
N SER A 91 -31.56 -29.21 -14.66
CA SER A 91 -30.57 -29.50 -13.61
C SER A 91 -30.25 -28.20 -12.90
N GLN A 92 -30.96 -28.00 -11.80
CA GLN A 92 -30.82 -26.88 -10.89
C GLN A 92 -29.54 -27.06 -10.09
N ASP A 93 -28.41 -26.66 -10.67
CA ASP A 93 -27.11 -26.50 -10.00
C ASP A 93 -26.36 -25.31 -10.66
N ASP A 94 -27.05 -24.19 -10.86
CA ASP A 94 -26.40 -22.88 -10.97
C ASP A 94 -26.09 -22.43 -9.54
N ALA A 95 -25.04 -23.01 -8.97
CA ALA A 95 -24.28 -22.34 -7.94
C ALA A 95 -23.64 -21.12 -8.62
N GLU A 96 -24.39 -20.00 -8.67
CA GLU A 96 -23.78 -18.68 -8.65
C GLU A 96 -22.66 -18.79 -7.61
N GLU A 97 -21.39 -18.73 -8.04
CA GLU A 97 -20.27 -18.76 -7.10
C GLU A 97 -20.52 -17.59 -6.17
N ALA A 98 -21.07 -17.90 -4.99
CA ALA A 98 -21.34 -16.94 -3.97
C ALA A 98 -20.05 -16.12 -3.81
N PRO A 99 -20.16 -14.80 -3.65
CA PRO A 99 -18.99 -14.00 -3.31
C PRO A 99 -18.27 -14.72 -2.17
N CYS A 100 -16.94 -14.70 -2.15
CA CYS A 100 -16.13 -15.36 -1.12
C CYS A 100 -16.42 -14.73 0.24
N GLU A 101 -17.57 -15.07 0.82
CA GLU A 101 -18.14 -14.49 2.02
C GLU A 101 -17.69 -15.34 3.20
N LEU A 102 -17.15 -14.67 4.21
CA LEU A 102 -16.87 -15.29 5.48
C LEU A 102 -18.20 -15.71 6.10
N SER A 103 -18.23 -16.91 6.68
CA SER A 103 -19.37 -17.37 7.46
C SER A 103 -19.67 -16.39 8.60
N GLU A 104 -20.94 -16.26 8.95
CA GLU A 104 -21.38 -15.37 10.04
C GLU A 104 -20.63 -15.66 11.35
N GLN A 105 -20.25 -16.93 11.58
CA GLN A 105 -19.50 -17.35 12.76
C GLN A 105 -18.06 -16.85 12.73
N THR A 106 -17.36 -16.94 11.60
CA THR A 106 -16.01 -16.40 11.44
C THR A 106 -16.03 -14.88 11.57
N LEU A 107 -16.99 -14.21 10.91
CA LEU A 107 -17.15 -12.77 11.00
C LEU A 107 -17.43 -12.30 12.44
N ALA A 108 -18.32 -12.97 13.16
CA ALA A 108 -18.62 -12.66 14.55
C ALA A 108 -17.39 -12.83 15.47
N LYS A 109 -16.57 -13.88 15.26
CA LYS A 109 -15.32 -14.09 16.01
C LYS A 109 -14.31 -12.96 15.76
N LEU A 110 -14.14 -12.54 14.51
CA LEU A 110 -13.23 -11.47 14.13
C LEU A 110 -13.69 -10.11 14.68
N LEU A 111 -15.00 -9.82 14.62
CA LEU A 111 -15.58 -8.61 15.20
C LEU A 111 -15.41 -8.55 16.72
N LEU A 112 -15.66 -9.66 17.42
CA LEU A 112 -15.44 -9.73 18.87
C LEU A 112 -13.98 -9.48 19.28
N ARG A 113 -13.02 -9.98 18.49
CA ARG A 113 -11.59 -9.73 18.71
C ARG A 113 -11.21 -8.27 18.43
N ALA A 114 -11.77 -7.68 17.39
CA ALA A 114 -11.58 -6.26 17.09
C ALA A 114 -12.15 -5.35 18.20
N GLU A 115 -13.33 -5.68 18.74
CA GLU A 115 -13.96 -4.96 19.84
C GLU A 115 -13.23 -5.13 21.18
N ALA A 116 -12.53 -6.26 21.38
CA ALA A 116 -11.72 -6.52 22.57
C ALA A 116 -10.46 -5.63 22.68
N GLY A 117 -10.14 -4.85 21.64
CA GLY A 117 -9.12 -3.79 21.70
C GLY A 117 -7.68 -4.28 21.65
N GLU A 118 -7.43 -5.50 21.16
CA GLU A 118 -6.09 -6.03 20.96
C GLU A 118 -5.52 -5.58 19.59
N GLY A 119 -5.26 -4.29 19.44
CA GLY A 119 -4.48 -3.75 18.32
C GLY A 119 -5.04 -4.00 16.92
N GLU A 120 -4.13 -4.08 15.94
CA GLU A 120 -4.43 -4.34 14.53
C GLU A 120 -4.94 -5.78 14.37
N LEU A 121 -6.08 -5.96 13.69
CA LEU A 121 -6.74 -7.26 13.58
C LEU A 121 -5.95 -8.19 12.65
N GLU A 122 -5.04 -8.97 13.22
CA GLU A 122 -4.35 -10.04 12.52
C GLU A 122 -5.26 -11.26 12.37
N VAL A 123 -5.62 -11.57 11.11
CA VAL A 123 -6.37 -12.78 10.73
C VAL A 123 -5.36 -13.90 10.43
N ALA A 124 -5.33 -14.92 11.30
CA ALA A 124 -4.46 -16.07 11.10
C ALA A 124 -5.13 -17.11 10.17
N PRO A 125 -4.35 -17.96 9.46
CA PRO A 125 -4.92 -19.04 8.64
C PRO A 125 -5.82 -20.03 9.41
N GLY A 126 -5.68 -20.11 10.74
CA GLY A 126 -6.54 -20.92 11.61
C GLY A 126 -7.86 -20.27 12.01
N ASP A 127 -8.04 -18.97 11.74
CA ASP A 127 -9.29 -18.25 11.99
C ASP A 127 -10.34 -18.54 10.90
N LEU A 128 -9.88 -18.94 9.71
CA LEU A 128 -10.71 -19.34 8.59
C LEU A 128 -11.00 -20.84 8.61
N THR A 129 -12.19 -21.21 8.16
CA THR A 129 -12.52 -22.59 7.80
C THR A 129 -11.73 -23.03 6.58
N THR A 130 -11.64 -24.35 6.36
CA THR A 130 -10.96 -24.91 5.18
C THR A 130 -11.58 -24.44 3.86
N GLU A 131 -12.91 -24.27 3.83
CA GLU A 131 -13.64 -23.81 2.65
C GLU A 131 -13.34 -22.33 2.36
N GLU A 132 -13.46 -21.45 3.37
CA GLU A 132 -13.14 -20.03 3.26
C GLU A 132 -11.67 -19.82 2.83
N ARG A 133 -10.74 -20.57 3.44
CA ARG A 133 -9.33 -20.53 3.06
C ARG A 133 -9.10 -20.95 1.60
N SER A 134 -9.73 -22.04 1.17
CA SER A 134 -9.61 -22.51 -0.21
C SER A 134 -10.20 -21.51 -1.22
N ALA A 135 -11.30 -20.83 -0.85
CA ALA A 135 -11.90 -19.79 -1.66
C ALA A 135 -10.98 -18.56 -1.76
N PHE A 136 -10.34 -18.16 -0.66
CA PHE A 136 -9.32 -17.12 -0.65
C PHE A 136 -8.12 -17.48 -1.54
N GLU A 137 -7.56 -18.68 -1.40
CA GLU A 137 -6.43 -19.15 -2.24
C GLU A 137 -6.79 -19.19 -3.73
N ARG A 138 -8.03 -19.58 -4.08
CA ARG A 138 -8.54 -19.49 -5.46
C ARG A 138 -8.65 -18.05 -5.94
N ALA A 139 -9.16 -17.13 -5.12
CA ALA A 139 -9.27 -15.72 -5.47
C ALA A 139 -7.90 -15.05 -5.66
N VAL A 140 -6.90 -15.43 -4.84
CA VAL A 140 -5.49 -15.05 -5.01
C VAL A 140 -4.96 -15.55 -6.35
N ALA A 141 -5.14 -16.84 -6.65
CA ALA A 141 -4.67 -17.43 -7.91
C ALA A 141 -5.36 -16.84 -9.15
N ALA A 142 -6.64 -16.48 -9.04
CA ALA A 142 -7.40 -15.78 -10.09
C ALA A 142 -7.02 -14.29 -10.23
N GLY A 143 -6.23 -13.74 -9.30
CA GLY A 143 -5.82 -12.34 -9.30
C GLY A 143 -6.92 -11.35 -8.91
N ALA A 144 -8.03 -11.83 -8.34
CA ALA A 144 -9.19 -11.01 -7.96
C ALA A 144 -8.83 -9.93 -6.91
N LEU A 145 -7.82 -10.21 -6.07
CA LEU A 145 -7.37 -9.31 -5.00
C LEU A 145 -6.42 -8.20 -5.48
N ARG A 146 -5.97 -8.22 -6.74
CA ARG A 146 -4.96 -7.27 -7.25
C ARG A 146 -5.40 -5.81 -7.13
N GLY A 147 -6.69 -5.52 -7.30
CA GLY A 147 -7.24 -4.17 -7.20
C GLY A 147 -7.40 -3.67 -5.77
N MET A 148 -7.33 -4.55 -4.78
CA MET A 148 -7.47 -4.21 -3.36
C MET A 148 -6.12 -3.87 -2.71
N LEU A 149 -5.01 -4.29 -3.33
CA LEU A 149 -3.66 -4.06 -2.84
C LEU A 149 -3.09 -2.76 -3.44
N ALA A 150 -2.67 -1.84 -2.59
CA ALA A 150 -1.89 -0.68 -3.01
C ALA A 150 -0.44 -1.13 -3.32
N PRO A 151 0.04 -0.96 -4.57
CA PRO A 151 1.43 -1.29 -4.88
C PRO A 151 2.36 -0.31 -4.16
N TRP A 152 3.27 -0.86 -3.36
CA TRP A 152 4.31 -0.10 -2.69
C TRP A 152 5.15 0.64 -3.73
N GLN A 153 5.48 1.89 -3.41
CA GLN A 153 6.37 2.71 -4.23
C GLN A 153 7.76 2.61 -3.64
N PRO A 154 8.72 2.00 -4.34
CA PRO A 154 10.06 1.93 -3.82
C PRO A 154 10.65 3.30 -3.55
N TRP A 155 11.25 3.48 -2.36
CA TRP A 155 11.85 4.74 -1.95
C TRP A 155 12.89 5.25 -2.96
N TRP A 156 13.61 4.35 -3.67
CA TRP A 156 14.59 4.74 -4.70
C TRP A 156 13.99 5.36 -5.97
N LEU A 157 12.66 5.33 -6.13
CA LEU A 157 11.95 6.07 -7.17
C LEU A 157 11.48 7.45 -6.70
N ALA A 158 11.51 7.71 -5.40
CA ALA A 158 11.10 8.99 -4.83
C ALA A 158 12.17 10.07 -5.09
N ALA A 159 11.73 11.31 -5.22
CA ALA A 159 12.60 12.42 -5.61
C ALA A 159 13.61 12.80 -4.51
N ASP A 160 13.27 12.55 -3.26
CA ASP A 160 14.09 12.72 -2.07
C ASP A 160 15.26 11.73 -1.99
N ALA A 161 15.14 10.54 -2.58
CA ALA A 161 16.22 9.55 -2.62
C ALA A 161 17.47 10.07 -3.35
N GLY A 162 17.30 10.95 -4.34
CA GLY A 162 18.42 11.63 -5.02
C GLY A 162 19.15 12.67 -4.14
N CYS A 163 18.59 13.02 -2.99
CA CYS A 163 19.16 14.01 -2.06
C CYS A 163 20.01 13.37 -0.94
N LEU A 164 20.15 12.03 -0.93
CA LEU A 164 21.01 11.30 0.01
C LEU A 164 22.49 11.65 -0.20
N ALA A 165 23.00 12.62 0.57
CA ALA A 165 24.40 12.98 0.59
C ALA A 165 25.13 12.26 1.74
N LEU A 166 25.97 11.27 1.38
CA LEU A 166 26.82 10.55 2.32
C LEU A 166 28.26 11.05 2.27
N SER A 167 28.91 11.05 3.43
CA SER A 167 30.33 11.35 3.57
C SER A 167 31.17 10.20 3.02
N ALA A 168 32.47 10.44 2.82
CA ALA A 168 33.42 9.39 2.40
C ALA A 168 33.49 8.21 3.39
N ASP A 169 33.13 8.43 4.65
CA ASP A 169 33.09 7.41 5.70
C ASP A 169 31.69 6.78 5.87
N GLY A 170 30.72 7.15 5.03
CA GLY A 170 29.37 6.57 4.97
C GLY A 170 28.32 7.24 5.87
N THR A 171 28.69 8.29 6.60
CA THR A 171 27.77 9.02 7.51
C THR A 171 26.95 10.08 6.76
N ALA A 172 25.80 10.49 7.32
CA ALA A 172 24.98 11.56 6.75
C ALA A 172 25.73 12.90 6.71
N LEU A 173 25.81 13.55 5.54
CA LEU A 173 26.29 14.93 5.44
C LEU A 173 25.19 15.95 5.77
N VAL A 174 23.94 15.60 5.47
CA VAL A 174 22.77 16.41 5.75
C VAL A 174 22.01 15.76 6.90
N HIS A 175 21.88 16.50 8.01
CA HIS A 175 20.99 16.16 9.11
C HIS A 175 19.76 17.06 8.96
N GLU A 176 18.58 16.48 8.82
CA GLU A 176 17.34 17.27 8.90
C GLU A 176 17.29 17.93 10.28
N ALA A 177 17.28 19.26 10.31
CA ALA A 177 16.97 19.99 11.53
C ALA A 177 15.57 19.55 11.95
N ALA A 178 15.44 19.03 13.17
CA ALA A 178 14.18 18.54 13.75
C ALA A 178 13.11 19.64 13.67
N GLY A 179 12.38 19.69 12.56
CA GLY A 179 11.25 20.55 12.33
C GLY A 179 10.03 19.82 12.86
N GLU A 180 9.55 20.23 14.02
CA GLU A 180 8.26 19.84 14.55
C GLU A 180 7.18 20.20 13.52
N GLY A 181 6.70 19.25 12.69
CA GLY A 181 5.56 19.53 11.81
C GLY A 181 5.28 18.64 10.61
N LEU A 182 6.19 17.79 10.15
CA LEU A 182 5.89 16.82 9.09
C LEU A 182 5.81 15.43 9.70
N ALA A 183 4.64 14.78 9.56
CA ALA A 183 4.50 13.37 9.90
C ALA A 183 5.57 12.59 9.12
N ALA A 184 6.50 11.97 9.85
CA ALA A 184 7.50 11.10 9.24
C ALA A 184 6.76 10.06 8.38
N ALA A 185 7.16 9.91 7.12
CA ALA A 185 6.64 8.84 6.29
C ALA A 185 6.87 7.50 7.01
N PRO A 186 6.00 6.49 6.81
CA PRO A 186 6.28 5.14 7.26
C PRO A 186 7.72 4.76 6.86
N ILE A 187 8.46 4.11 7.76
CA ILE A 187 9.89 3.78 7.59
C ILE A 187 10.14 2.99 6.27
N GLU A 188 9.11 2.33 5.74
CA GLU A 188 9.12 1.50 4.54
C GLU A 188 9.07 2.32 3.23
N ASP A 189 8.53 3.54 3.26
CA ASP A 189 8.44 4.43 2.10
C ASP A 189 9.61 5.44 2.04
N ALA A 190 10.37 5.55 3.13
CA ALA A 190 11.51 6.44 3.25
C ALA A 190 12.82 5.72 2.92
N PRO A 191 13.85 6.44 2.42
CA PRO A 191 15.17 5.86 2.29
C PRO A 191 15.71 5.40 3.67
N PRO A 192 16.43 4.27 3.73
CA PRO A 192 16.98 3.78 4.97
C PRO A 192 17.92 4.82 5.58
N PRO A 193 17.85 5.07 6.90
CA PRO A 193 18.67 6.07 7.53
C PRO A 193 20.16 5.71 7.40
N PRO A 194 21.03 6.68 7.08
CA PRO A 194 22.47 6.45 7.04
C PRO A 194 23.00 6.05 8.42
N PRO A 195 24.11 5.28 8.48
CA PRO A 195 24.71 4.90 9.75
C PRO A 195 25.18 6.13 10.53
N ALA A 196 24.92 6.13 11.84
CA ALA A 196 25.34 7.20 12.75
C ALA A 196 26.86 7.20 12.99
N GLU A 197 27.50 6.04 12.85
CA GLU A 197 28.93 5.86 13.01
C GLU A 197 29.60 5.55 11.66
N PRO A 198 30.85 5.99 11.46
CA PRO A 198 31.58 5.73 10.23
C PRO A 198 31.83 4.24 10.04
N LEU A 199 31.67 3.76 8.80
CA LEU A 199 31.92 2.35 8.48
C LEU A 199 33.43 2.04 8.58
N PRO A 200 33.82 0.94 9.25
CA PRO A 200 35.23 0.58 9.35
C PRO A 200 35.80 0.24 7.97
N ARG A 201 37.02 0.73 7.69
CA ARG A 201 37.73 0.40 6.45
C ARG A 201 38.00 -1.10 6.37
N LEU A 202 37.93 -1.69 5.19
CA LEU A 202 38.21 -3.12 4.98
C LEU A 202 39.59 -3.54 5.52
N SER A 203 40.60 -2.67 5.42
CA SER A 203 41.94 -2.90 5.96
C SER A 203 41.99 -3.02 7.48
N ALA A 204 41.01 -2.47 8.19
CA ALA A 204 40.88 -2.60 9.64
C ALA A 204 40.22 -3.94 10.03
N LEU A 205 39.44 -4.55 9.12
CA LEU A 205 38.73 -5.81 9.36
C LEU A 205 39.58 -7.04 9.01
N THR A 206 40.44 -6.94 8.01
CA THR A 206 41.30 -8.05 7.59
C THR A 206 42.66 -7.57 7.08
N PRO A 207 43.76 -8.24 7.46
CA PRO A 207 45.09 -7.97 6.92
C PRO A 207 45.26 -8.51 5.49
N ARG A 208 44.34 -9.36 5.00
CA ARG A 208 44.40 -9.94 3.66
C ARG A 208 43.84 -8.95 2.64
N ALA A 209 44.53 -8.78 1.52
CA ALA A 209 44.02 -7.97 0.41
C ALA A 209 42.64 -8.50 -0.04
N PRO A 210 41.63 -7.63 -0.19
CA PRO A 210 40.30 -8.04 -0.61
C PRO A 210 40.35 -8.65 -2.02
N SER A 211 39.46 -9.61 -2.27
CA SER A 211 39.34 -10.23 -3.59
C SER A 211 38.98 -9.18 -4.64
N PRO A 212 39.56 -9.21 -5.86
CA PRO A 212 39.16 -8.32 -6.95
C PRO A 212 37.69 -8.54 -7.38
N LEU A 213 37.08 -9.66 -6.97
CA LEU A 213 35.68 -9.97 -7.24
C LEU A 213 34.69 -9.28 -6.30
N LEU A 214 35.18 -8.68 -5.20
CA LEU A 214 34.33 -8.02 -4.20
C LEU A 214 33.43 -6.94 -4.84
N ARG A 215 33.95 -6.21 -5.84
CA ARG A 215 33.19 -5.19 -6.57
C ARG A 215 31.94 -5.74 -7.29
N TRP A 216 31.94 -7.03 -7.63
CA TRP A 216 30.82 -7.70 -8.29
C TRP A 216 29.78 -8.23 -7.32
N GLN A 217 30.12 -8.30 -6.02
CA GLN A 217 29.18 -8.72 -4.98
C GLN A 217 28.14 -7.63 -4.70
N LEU A 218 28.52 -6.34 -4.79
CA LEU A 218 27.62 -5.23 -4.53
C LEU A 218 26.37 -5.23 -5.46
N PRO A 219 26.49 -5.31 -6.80
CA PRO A 219 25.33 -5.42 -7.66
C PRO A 219 24.44 -6.62 -7.33
N GLN A 220 25.02 -7.77 -6.99
CA GLN A 220 24.25 -8.97 -6.63
C GLN A 220 23.46 -8.78 -5.33
N LEU A 221 24.07 -8.15 -4.32
CA LEU A 221 23.40 -7.82 -3.06
C LEU A 221 22.28 -6.79 -3.27
N LEU A 222 22.52 -5.78 -4.11
CA LEU A 222 21.49 -4.80 -4.47
C LEU A 222 20.33 -5.44 -5.21
N TYR A 223 20.60 -6.40 -6.10
CA TYR A 223 19.56 -7.16 -6.77
C TYR A 223 18.71 -7.94 -5.77
N ALA A 224 19.33 -8.68 -4.85
CA ALA A 224 18.61 -9.41 -3.81
C ALA A 224 17.77 -8.48 -2.93
N TYR A 225 18.33 -7.34 -2.51
CA TYR A 225 17.60 -6.33 -1.76
C TYR A 225 16.37 -5.82 -2.53
N CYS A 226 16.54 -5.38 -3.78
CA CYS A 226 15.43 -4.88 -4.60
C CYS A 226 14.38 -5.96 -4.85
N ALA A 227 14.80 -7.20 -5.11
CA ALA A 227 13.91 -8.33 -5.33
C ALA A 227 13.06 -8.64 -4.09
N VAL A 228 13.67 -8.67 -2.89
CA VAL A 228 12.95 -8.89 -1.63
C VAL A 228 11.96 -7.76 -1.36
N MET A 229 12.39 -6.51 -1.46
CA MET A 229 11.48 -5.36 -1.24
C MET A 229 10.28 -5.39 -2.21
N ARG A 230 10.49 -5.80 -3.48
CA ARG A 230 9.42 -5.98 -4.46
C ARG A 230 8.50 -7.16 -4.12
N LEU A 231 9.07 -8.28 -3.69
CA LEU A 231 8.33 -9.49 -3.33
C LEU A 231 7.40 -9.26 -2.13
N PHE A 232 7.88 -8.49 -1.16
CA PHE A 232 7.17 -8.20 0.08
C PHE A 232 6.40 -6.87 0.05
N ASN A 233 6.29 -6.23 -1.12
CA ASN A 233 5.58 -4.96 -1.28
C ASN A 233 5.98 -3.91 -0.22
N GLY A 234 7.27 -3.77 0.05
CA GLY A 234 7.82 -2.83 1.05
C GLY A 234 7.98 -3.41 2.46
N ASP A 235 7.12 -4.33 2.89
CA ASP A 235 7.11 -4.87 4.25
C ASP A 235 7.73 -6.27 4.33
N TYR A 236 9.06 -6.30 4.31
CA TYR A 236 9.82 -7.53 4.54
C TYR A 236 9.78 -8.02 6.00
N ARG A 237 9.23 -7.22 6.93
CA ARG A 237 9.21 -7.55 8.37
C ARG A 237 8.01 -8.41 8.72
N ALA A 238 6.93 -8.33 7.93
CA ALA A 238 5.78 -9.23 8.01
C ALA A 238 6.20 -10.72 8.04
N ASP A 239 7.22 -11.10 7.26
CA ASP A 239 7.87 -12.39 7.37
C ASP A 239 9.39 -12.27 7.13
N ALA A 240 10.10 -11.86 8.18
CA ALA A 240 11.53 -11.65 8.13
C ALA A 240 12.33 -12.92 7.80
N LEU A 241 11.81 -14.11 8.13
CA LEU A 241 12.49 -15.38 7.87
C LEU A 241 12.40 -15.72 6.38
N GLU A 242 11.21 -15.62 5.80
CA GLU A 242 11.01 -15.84 4.37
C GLU A 242 11.72 -14.76 3.55
N ALA A 243 11.72 -13.50 4.00
CA ALA A 243 12.47 -12.43 3.36
C ALA A 243 13.99 -12.70 3.34
N ALA A 244 14.54 -13.22 4.44
CA ALA A 244 15.94 -13.63 4.50
C ALA A 244 16.23 -14.83 3.58
N ALA A 245 15.35 -15.83 3.53
CA ALA A 245 15.47 -16.97 2.62
C ALA A 245 15.43 -16.51 1.15
N ALA A 246 14.51 -15.60 0.81
CA ALA A 246 14.41 -14.99 -0.51
C ALA A 246 15.68 -14.19 -0.87
N ALA A 247 16.24 -13.43 0.07
CA ALA A 247 17.50 -12.71 -0.16
C ALA A 247 18.65 -13.67 -0.50
N LEU A 248 18.77 -14.79 0.21
CA LEU A 248 19.78 -15.82 -0.04
C LEU A 248 19.56 -16.50 -1.39
N ALA A 249 18.32 -16.85 -1.73
CA ALA A 249 17.98 -17.45 -3.01
C ALA A 249 18.24 -16.49 -4.18
N ALA A 250 18.05 -15.19 -4.00
CA ALA A 250 18.26 -14.18 -5.05
C ALA A 250 19.73 -13.80 -5.25
N ALA A 251 20.59 -14.03 -4.25
CA ALA A 251 22.02 -13.72 -4.30
C ALA A 251 22.87 -14.98 -4.09
N PRO A 252 23.25 -15.68 -5.18
CA PRO A 252 24.11 -16.86 -5.11
C PRO A 252 25.47 -16.60 -4.43
N VAL A 253 25.92 -15.34 -4.39
CA VAL A 253 27.12 -14.93 -3.64
C VAL A 253 27.02 -15.16 -2.13
N LEU A 254 25.80 -15.18 -1.58
CA LEU A 254 25.55 -15.41 -0.16
C LEU A 254 25.36 -16.88 0.20
N GLU A 255 25.06 -17.74 -0.78
CA GLU A 255 25.09 -19.19 -0.59
C GLU A 255 26.55 -19.62 -0.39
N GLY A 256 26.95 -19.67 0.90
CA GLY A 256 28.30 -20.01 1.29
C GLY A 256 28.77 -21.27 0.58
N THR A 257 29.96 -21.20 -0.01
CA THR A 257 30.69 -22.41 -0.38
C THR A 257 30.84 -23.25 0.88
N THR A 258 30.09 -24.33 1.00
CA THR A 258 30.23 -25.28 2.10
C THR A 258 31.65 -25.87 2.07
N ALA A 259 32.47 -25.35 3.00
CA ALA A 259 33.65 -25.85 3.72
C ALA A 259 34.87 -26.44 2.95
N PRO A 260 36.11 -26.17 3.40
CA PRO A 260 37.30 -26.90 2.95
C PRO A 260 37.62 -28.18 3.76
N ALA A 261 36.68 -28.78 4.53
CA ALA A 261 37.00 -29.94 5.37
C ALA A 261 36.27 -31.26 5.03
N GLU A 262 35.02 -31.26 4.53
CA GLU A 262 34.26 -32.52 4.34
C GLU A 262 34.04 -32.96 2.89
N ARG A 263 34.40 -32.14 1.90
CA ARG A 263 34.33 -32.52 0.46
C ARG A 263 35.46 -33.42 -0.02
N ALA A 264 36.38 -33.86 0.85
CA ALA A 264 37.45 -34.78 0.47
C ALA A 264 36.98 -36.24 0.25
N ALA A 265 35.74 -36.61 0.65
CA ALA A 265 35.28 -38.00 0.64
C ALA A 265 34.08 -38.30 -0.28
N ALA A 266 33.45 -37.30 -0.89
CA ALA A 266 32.38 -37.51 -1.85
C ALA A 266 32.86 -37.17 -3.26
N ALA A 267 32.63 -38.08 -4.20
CA ALA A 267 32.93 -37.90 -5.63
C ALA A 267 32.51 -36.49 -6.10
N PRO A 268 33.30 -35.84 -6.98
CA PRO A 268 33.02 -34.49 -7.40
C PRO A 268 31.66 -34.46 -8.08
N ALA A 269 30.68 -33.83 -7.43
CA ALA A 269 29.55 -33.24 -8.14
C ALA A 269 30.14 -32.37 -9.27
N PRO A 270 29.55 -32.38 -10.48
CA PRO A 270 30.13 -31.68 -11.61
C PRO A 270 30.42 -30.26 -11.19
N ALA A 271 31.70 -29.90 -11.24
CA ALA A 271 32.16 -28.57 -10.96
C ALA A 271 31.28 -27.59 -11.75
N SER A 272 30.64 -26.66 -11.04
CA SER A 272 29.98 -25.52 -11.67
C SER A 272 30.98 -24.95 -12.68
N PRO A 273 30.60 -24.80 -13.96
CA PRO A 273 31.56 -24.58 -15.03
C PRO A 273 32.36 -23.34 -14.70
N LEU A 274 33.67 -23.42 -14.92
CA LEU A 274 34.66 -22.35 -14.73
C LEU A 274 34.12 -21.00 -15.25
N LEU A 275 33.47 -20.22 -14.38
CA LEU A 275 33.06 -18.87 -14.68
C LEU A 275 34.31 -18.00 -14.53
N LEU A 276 34.79 -17.49 -15.66
CA LEU A 276 35.70 -16.35 -15.64
C LEU A 276 35.11 -15.27 -14.71
N PRO A 277 35.97 -14.46 -14.06
CA PRO A 277 35.48 -13.30 -13.34
C PRO A 277 34.61 -12.46 -14.28
N PRO A 278 33.42 -12.00 -13.86
CA PRO A 278 32.57 -11.20 -14.74
C PRO A 278 33.34 -9.96 -15.19
N GLU A 279 33.16 -9.61 -16.46
CA GLU A 279 33.79 -8.44 -17.08
C GLU A 279 32.84 -7.24 -17.08
N SER A 280 31.54 -7.50 -16.88
CA SER A 280 30.49 -6.47 -16.85
C SER A 280 29.46 -6.69 -15.73
N VAL A 281 28.73 -5.62 -15.36
CA VAL A 281 27.64 -5.69 -14.37
C VAL A 281 26.51 -6.64 -14.80
N PRO A 282 26.05 -6.64 -16.07
CA PRO A 282 25.05 -7.61 -16.53
C PRO A 282 25.49 -9.07 -16.36
N GLU A 283 26.76 -9.40 -16.66
CA GLU A 283 27.30 -10.75 -16.43
C GLU A 283 27.32 -11.11 -14.94
N ALA A 284 27.67 -10.15 -14.07
CA ALA A 284 27.65 -10.36 -12.63
C ALA A 284 26.24 -10.58 -12.06
N LEU A 285 25.21 -10.02 -12.71
CA LEU A 285 23.80 -10.11 -12.29
C LEU A 285 23.05 -11.29 -12.90
N LEU A 286 23.54 -11.86 -14.01
CA LEU A 286 22.87 -12.97 -14.70
C LEU A 286 22.50 -14.14 -13.75
N PRO A 287 23.38 -14.60 -12.84
CA PRO A 287 23.02 -15.67 -11.90
C PRO A 287 21.87 -15.29 -10.96
N CYS A 288 21.80 -14.02 -10.53
CA CYS A 288 20.73 -13.52 -9.68
C CYS A 288 19.39 -13.47 -10.43
N VAL A 289 19.41 -13.03 -11.69
CA VAL A 289 18.21 -12.99 -12.55
C VAL A 289 17.71 -14.39 -12.84
N GLU A 290 18.61 -15.34 -13.13
CA GLU A 290 18.27 -16.74 -13.35
C GLU A 290 17.66 -17.38 -12.10
N ALA A 291 18.25 -17.14 -10.93
CA ALA A 291 17.71 -17.62 -9.66
C ALA A 291 16.32 -17.04 -9.36
N ALA A 292 16.13 -15.74 -9.60
CA ALA A 292 14.85 -15.04 -9.41
C ALA A 292 13.78 -15.39 -10.43
N ALA A 293 14.16 -15.75 -11.66
CA ALA A 293 13.25 -16.23 -12.69
C ALA A 293 12.76 -17.67 -12.43
N GLY A 294 13.34 -18.35 -11.44
CA GLY A 294 12.86 -19.63 -10.94
C GLY A 294 11.55 -19.50 -10.14
N PRO A 295 10.88 -20.63 -9.85
CA PRO A 295 9.61 -20.62 -9.12
C PRO A 295 9.76 -20.22 -7.65
N ALA A 296 10.98 -20.24 -7.11
CA ALA A 296 11.26 -20.06 -5.69
C ALA A 296 11.01 -18.64 -5.19
N LEU A 297 11.15 -17.62 -6.04
CA LEU A 297 11.08 -16.21 -5.62
C LEU A 297 9.77 -15.55 -6.04
N PHE A 298 9.48 -15.54 -7.33
CA PHE A 298 8.33 -14.82 -7.87
C PHE A 298 7.23 -15.75 -8.44
N GLY A 299 7.31 -17.06 -8.18
CA GLY A 299 6.37 -18.05 -8.67
C GLY A 299 6.48 -18.35 -10.18
N ALA A 300 5.50 -19.05 -10.74
CA ALA A 300 5.49 -19.45 -12.14
C ALA A 300 5.19 -18.26 -13.08
N GLY A 301 5.96 -18.12 -14.16
CA GLY A 301 5.76 -17.04 -15.15
C GLY A 301 6.46 -15.71 -14.80
N SER A 302 7.36 -15.74 -13.83
CA SER A 302 7.95 -14.56 -13.19
C SER A 302 9.15 -13.90 -13.89
N ARG A 303 9.51 -14.34 -15.10
CA ARG A 303 10.66 -13.78 -15.85
C ARG A 303 10.58 -12.25 -15.98
N GLY A 304 9.38 -11.72 -16.19
CA GLY A 304 9.16 -10.27 -16.28
C GLY A 304 9.46 -9.55 -14.96
N ALA A 305 9.08 -10.13 -13.82
CA ALA A 305 9.38 -9.57 -12.51
C ALA A 305 10.88 -9.59 -12.22
N ALA A 306 11.55 -10.73 -12.45
CA ALA A 306 13.00 -10.87 -12.27
C ALA A 306 13.79 -9.86 -13.13
N VAL A 307 13.43 -9.71 -14.40
CA VAL A 307 14.07 -8.71 -15.28
C VAL A 307 13.73 -7.28 -14.84
N GLY A 308 12.51 -7.03 -14.34
CA GLY A 308 12.07 -5.73 -13.84
C GLY A 308 12.94 -5.20 -12.70
N VAL A 309 13.43 -6.08 -11.81
CA VAL A 309 14.34 -5.73 -10.71
C VAL A 309 15.64 -5.09 -11.21
N LEU A 310 16.09 -5.37 -12.43
CA LEU A 310 17.30 -4.73 -12.98
C LEU A 310 17.17 -3.21 -13.11
N ALA A 311 15.96 -2.70 -13.36
CA ALA A 311 15.72 -1.26 -13.38
C ALA A 311 15.88 -0.64 -11.98
N ASP A 312 15.41 -1.34 -10.95
CA ASP A 312 15.58 -0.93 -9.55
C ASP A 312 17.07 -0.90 -9.14
N VAL A 313 17.84 -1.92 -9.55
CA VAL A 313 19.30 -1.97 -9.33
C VAL A 313 20.01 -0.81 -10.02
N ALA A 314 19.62 -0.47 -11.25
CA ALA A 314 20.21 0.65 -11.97
C ALA A 314 19.93 2.00 -11.28
N MET A 315 18.70 2.21 -10.79
CA MET A 315 18.31 3.42 -10.05
C MET A 315 19.07 3.54 -8.72
N THR A 316 19.16 2.46 -7.96
CA THR A 316 19.90 2.43 -6.68
C THR A 316 21.40 2.68 -6.86
N LEU A 317 22.02 2.10 -7.89
CA LEU A 317 23.43 2.37 -8.22
C LEU A 317 23.68 3.82 -8.68
N ALA A 318 22.72 4.45 -9.35
CA ALA A 318 22.86 5.83 -9.83
C ALA A 318 22.93 6.85 -8.68
N MET A 319 22.28 6.57 -7.55
CA MET A 319 22.27 7.43 -6.37
C MET A 319 23.57 7.37 -5.56
N GLY A 320 24.28 6.23 -5.58
CA GLY A 320 25.41 5.92 -4.71
C GLY A 320 26.75 6.57 -5.09
N ARG A 321 26.79 7.88 -5.35
CA ARG A 321 28.07 8.60 -5.49
C ARG A 321 28.36 9.39 -4.22
N PRO A 322 29.49 9.16 -3.52
CA PRO A 322 29.88 10.01 -2.40
C PRO A 322 30.00 11.45 -2.89
N ALA A 323 29.55 12.41 -2.08
CA ALA A 323 29.83 13.82 -2.35
C ALA A 323 31.35 14.02 -2.38
N ALA A 324 31.85 14.65 -3.45
CA ALA A 324 33.26 14.91 -3.66
C ALA A 324 33.84 15.90 -2.64
#